data_AF-A0A5A9XD68-F1
#
_entry.id   AF-A0A5A9XD68-F1
#
_cell.length_a   1.000
_cell.length_b   1.000
_cell.length_c   1.000
_cell.angle_alpha   90.00
_cell.angle_beta   90.00
_cell.angle_gamma   90.00
#
_symmetry.space_group_name_H-M   'P 1'
#
loop_
_entity.id
_entity.type
_entity.pdbx_description
1 polymer ?
#
loop_
_entity_poly.entity_id
_entity_poly.type
_entity_poly.pdbx_seq_one_letter_code
_entity_poly.pdbx_strand_id
1 'polypeptide(L)'
;MSPARSCGCTTGSIATDLHAWAEQFFEEMTSEPGKAMVRDVIASTAGVGAPVPCSAFTREQIQTMLARAASRGEAAPDMDTVMDRFVAPVMYRNLFQSEPMSAERARALIQSCLDNSD
;
A
#
# COMPACT_ATOMS: atom_id res chain seq x y z
N MET A 1 -11.14 1.62 -20.10
CA MET A 1 -10.10 0.61 -20.36
C MET A 1 -8.76 1.32 -20.22
N SER A 2 -8.21 1.38 -19.00
CA SER A 2 -6.91 2.01 -18.75
C SER A 2 -5.84 0.91 -18.80
N PRO A 3 -4.69 1.13 -19.47
CA PRO A 3 -3.72 0.08 -19.71
C PRO A 3 -3.02 -0.30 -18.41
N ALA A 4 -2.74 -1.60 -18.28
CA ALA A 4 -1.94 -2.18 -17.21
C ALA A 4 -0.68 -1.35 -16.93
N ARG A 5 -0.65 -0.66 -15.79
CA ARG A 5 0.60 -0.20 -15.21
C ARG A 5 1.19 -1.35 -14.40
N SER A 6 2.13 -2.01 -15.08
CA SER A 6 3.38 -2.50 -14.52
C SER A 6 3.27 -3.66 -13.53
N CYS A 7 3.54 -4.87 -14.06
CA CYS A 7 4.13 -5.96 -13.30
C CYS A 7 5.30 -5.39 -12.50
N GLY A 8 5.15 -5.29 -11.18
CA GLY A 8 6.23 -4.90 -10.28
C GLY A 8 7.42 -5.80 -10.54
N CYS A 9 8.52 -5.21 -11.00
CA CYS A 9 9.78 -5.93 -11.20
C CYS A 9 10.12 -6.63 -9.90
N THR A 10 10.05 -7.96 -9.86
CA THR A 10 10.62 -8.74 -8.77
C THR A 10 12.12 -8.57 -8.85
N THR A 11 12.64 -7.71 -7.98
CA THR A 11 14.06 -7.34 -7.96
C THR A 11 14.90 -8.33 -7.17
N GLY A 12 14.25 -9.29 -6.50
CA GLY A 12 14.87 -10.52 -5.99
C GLY A 12 14.79 -10.70 -4.47
N SER A 13 14.43 -9.66 -3.72
CA SER A 13 14.21 -9.74 -2.26
C SER A 13 12.91 -9.04 -1.86
N ILE A 14 12.32 -9.47 -0.74
CA ILE A 14 11.10 -8.88 -0.21
C ILE A 14 11.28 -7.41 0.15
N ALA A 15 12.47 -7.04 0.62
CA ALA A 15 12.77 -5.65 0.97
C ALA A 15 12.65 -4.75 -0.26
N THR A 16 13.30 -5.11 -1.35
CA THR A 16 13.27 -4.29 -2.57
C THR A 16 11.89 -4.33 -3.24
N ASP A 17 11.22 -5.49 -3.24
CA ASP A 17 9.86 -5.62 -3.79
C ASP A 17 8.84 -4.75 -3.00
N LEU A 18 8.88 -4.78 -1.66
CA LEU A 18 8.01 -3.95 -0.83
C LEU A 18 8.31 -2.46 -0.95
N HIS A 19 9.58 -2.06 -1.03
CA HIS A 19 9.93 -0.65 -1.26
C HIS A 19 9.40 -0.13 -2.61
N ALA A 20 9.61 -0.89 -3.69
CA ALA A 20 9.13 -0.50 -5.01
C ALA A 20 7.60 -0.41 -5.06
N TRP A 21 6.91 -1.40 -4.46
CA TRP A 21 5.46 -1.37 -4.35
C TRP A 21 4.96 -0.21 -3.48
N ALA A 22 5.61 0.07 -2.36
CA ALA A 22 5.25 1.14 -1.44
C ALA A 22 5.39 2.52 -2.08
N GLU A 23 6.46 2.74 -2.85
CA GLU A 23 6.66 3.97 -3.62
C GLU A 23 5.54 4.16 -4.64
N GLN A 24 5.21 3.12 -5.43
CA GLN A 24 4.11 3.20 -6.39
C GLN A 24 2.75 3.45 -5.71
N PHE A 25 2.45 2.71 -4.64
CA PHE A 25 1.22 2.89 -3.88
C PHE A 25 1.11 4.31 -3.33
N PHE A 26 2.19 4.83 -2.77
CA PHE A 26 2.25 6.18 -2.23
C PHE A 26 2.01 7.23 -3.32
N GLU A 27 2.71 7.14 -4.46
CA GLU A 27 2.53 8.05 -5.59
C GLU A 27 1.10 8.02 -6.13
N GLU A 28 0.53 6.83 -6.30
CA GLU A 28 -0.83 6.66 -6.83
C GLU A 28 -1.87 7.25 -5.88
N MET A 29 -1.83 6.88 -4.60
CA MET A 29 -2.83 7.29 -3.62
C MET A 29 -2.76 8.77 -3.26
N THR A 30 -1.58 9.39 -3.35
CA THR A 30 -1.39 10.82 -3.05
C THR A 30 -1.48 11.72 -4.29
N SER A 31 -1.62 11.15 -5.48
CA SER A 31 -1.92 11.89 -6.70
C SER A 31 -3.30 12.56 -6.65
N GLU A 32 -3.50 13.62 -7.41
CA GLU A 32 -4.82 14.27 -7.49
C GLU A 32 -5.93 13.33 -8.00
N PRO A 33 -5.71 12.50 -9.04
CA PRO A 33 -6.68 11.47 -9.42
C PRO A 33 -6.93 10.43 -8.31
N GLY A 34 -5.89 10.00 -7.60
CA GLY A 34 -6.02 9.06 -6.48
C GLY A 34 -6.86 9.63 -5.34
N LYS A 35 -6.62 10.88 -4.95
CA LYS A 35 -7.42 11.59 -3.94
C LYS A 35 -8.89 11.71 -4.36
N ALA A 36 -9.14 12.09 -5.62
CA ALA A 36 -10.49 12.20 -6.15
C ALA A 36 -11.22 10.84 -6.09
N MET A 37 -10.55 9.77 -6.55
CA MET A 37 -11.08 8.41 -6.48
C MET A 37 -11.47 8.01 -5.04
N VAL A 38 -10.61 8.23 -4.05
CA VAL A 38 -10.93 7.85 -2.66
C VAL A 38 -12.12 8.65 -2.13
N ARG A 39 -12.20 9.96 -2.43
CA ARG A 39 -13.37 10.78 -2.04
C ARG A 39 -14.65 10.27 -2.68
N ASP A 40 -14.61 9.87 -3.95
CA ASP A 40 -15.77 9.31 -4.67
C ASP A 40 -16.21 7.96 -4.08
N VAL A 41 -15.28 7.09 -3.71
CA VAL A 41 -15.58 5.83 -3.01
C VAL A 41 -16.26 6.10 -1.67
N ILE A 42 -15.76 7.05 -0.89
CA ILE A 42 -16.38 7.42 0.39
C ILE A 42 -17.77 8.03 0.18
N ALA A 43 -17.92 8.95 -0.79
CA ALA A 43 -19.20 9.59 -1.07
C ALA A 43 -20.26 8.61 -1.58
N SER A 44 -19.86 7.66 -2.44
CA SER A 44 -20.76 6.64 -3.00
C SER A 44 -21.19 5.57 -1.98
N THR A 45 -20.47 5.45 -0.86
CA THR A 45 -20.77 4.47 0.19
C THR A 45 -21.48 5.08 1.41
N ALA A 46 -21.74 6.38 1.38
CA ALA A 46 -22.53 7.07 2.40
C ALA A 46 -23.95 6.47 2.47
N GLY A 47 -24.29 5.84 3.60
CA GLY A 47 -25.62 5.30 3.89
C GLY A 47 -25.84 3.82 3.51
N VAL A 48 -24.88 3.16 2.86
CA VAL A 48 -24.95 1.73 2.48
C VAL A 48 -24.04 0.81 3.33
N GLY A 49 -23.28 1.38 4.28
CA GLY A 49 -22.30 0.66 5.08
C GLY A 49 -20.89 0.78 4.50
N ALA A 50 -19.90 0.15 5.15
CA ALA A 50 -18.52 0.20 4.66
C ALA A 50 -18.44 -0.34 3.22
N PRO A 51 -17.74 0.33 2.29
CA PRO A 51 -17.52 -0.21 0.96
C PRO A 51 -16.97 -1.63 1.07
N VAL A 52 -17.54 -2.56 0.29
CA VAL A 52 -16.91 -3.85 -0.08
C VAL A 52 -15.40 -3.65 -0.16
N PRO A 53 -14.56 -4.49 0.48
CA PRO A 53 -13.25 -4.04 0.95
C PRO A 53 -12.42 -3.47 -0.20
N CYS A 54 -12.37 -2.14 -0.29
CA CYS A 54 -11.54 -1.40 -1.23
C CYS A 54 -10.07 -1.80 -1.05
N SER A 55 -9.72 -2.31 0.12
CA SER A 55 -8.42 -2.89 0.45
C SER A 55 -8.14 -4.27 -0.15
N ALA A 56 -9.11 -4.99 -0.73
CA ALA A 56 -8.90 -6.37 -1.17
C ALA A 56 -7.78 -6.48 -2.20
N PHE A 57 -7.77 -5.57 -3.18
CA PHE A 57 -6.72 -5.53 -4.20
C PHE A 57 -5.35 -5.18 -3.62
N THR A 58 -5.28 -4.21 -2.70
CA THR A 58 -4.04 -3.86 -1.99
C THR A 58 -3.51 -5.05 -1.20
N ARG A 59 -4.38 -5.75 -0.47
CA ARG A 59 -4.03 -6.97 0.30
C ARG A 59 -3.53 -8.08 -0.61
N GLU A 60 -4.16 -8.32 -1.76
CA GLU A 60 -3.74 -9.34 -2.72
C GLU A 60 -2.34 -9.07 -3.29
N GLN A 61 -2.04 -7.81 -3.63
CA GLN A 61 -0.70 -7.43 -4.09
C GLN A 61 0.37 -7.68 -3.02
N ILE A 62 0.12 -7.26 -1.78
CA ILE A 62 1.03 -7.51 -0.65
C ILE A 62 1.21 -9.02 -0.44
N GLN A 63 0.12 -9.77 -0.36
CA GLN A 63 0.13 -11.21 -0.14
C GLN A 63 0.93 -11.95 -1.21
N THR A 64 0.84 -11.50 -2.47
CA THR A 64 1.60 -12.08 -3.58
C THR A 64 3.11 -11.90 -3.39
N MET A 65 3.58 -10.73 -2.94
CA MET A 65 4.99 -10.49 -2.67
C MET A 65 5.48 -11.31 -1.46
N LEU A 66 4.68 -11.36 -0.39
CA LEU A 66 5.00 -12.13 0.82
C LEU A 66 5.06 -13.64 0.55
N ALA A 67 4.14 -14.18 -0.25
CA ALA A 67 4.16 -15.58 -0.63
C ALA A 67 5.43 -15.95 -1.42
N ARG A 68 5.90 -15.04 -2.30
CA ARG A 68 7.17 -15.23 -3.03
C ARG A 68 8.36 -15.21 -2.06
N ALA A 69 8.39 -14.30 -1.10
CA ALA A 69 9.43 -14.23 -0.07
C ALA A 69 9.48 -15.52 0.76
N ALA A 70 8.32 -16.01 1.21
CA ALA A 70 8.20 -17.26 1.94
C ALA A 70 8.74 -18.46 1.13
N SER A 71 8.46 -18.50 -0.19
CA SER A 71 9.00 -19.56 -1.06
C SER A 71 10.54 -19.57 -1.18
N ARG A 72 11.18 -18.43 -0.88
CA ARG A 72 12.64 -18.27 -0.86
C ARG A 72 13.23 -18.43 0.55
N GLY A 73 12.40 -18.59 1.59
CA GLY A 73 12.82 -18.65 2.99
C GLY A 73 13.29 -17.29 3.54
N GLU A 74 12.85 -16.18 2.96
CA GLU A 74 13.15 -14.84 3.47
C GLU A 74 12.27 -14.50 4.67
N ALA A 75 12.86 -13.87 5.69
CA ALA A 75 12.09 -13.23 6.75
C ALA A 75 11.30 -12.06 6.14
N ALA A 76 10.00 -12.04 6.39
CA ALA A 76 9.08 -11.07 5.82
C ALA A 76 8.01 -10.70 6.85
N PRO A 77 7.50 -9.45 6.82
CA PRO A 77 6.43 -9.05 7.71
C PRO A 77 5.14 -9.79 7.37
N ASP A 78 4.22 -9.87 8.34
CA ASP A 78 2.87 -10.30 8.04
C ASP A 78 2.11 -9.23 7.22
N MET A 79 1.07 -9.64 6.49
CA MET A 79 0.30 -8.74 5.63
C MET A 79 -0.44 -7.67 6.43
N ASP A 80 -0.91 -7.96 7.65
CA ASP A 80 -1.62 -6.99 8.48
C ASP A 80 -0.66 -5.91 8.99
N THR A 81 0.60 -6.25 9.29
CA THR A 81 1.67 -5.30 9.62
C THR A 81 1.87 -4.29 8.50
N VAL A 82 1.92 -4.72 7.23
CA VAL A 82 2.04 -3.79 6.10
C VAL A 82 0.78 -2.93 5.95
N MET A 83 -0.40 -3.52 6.14
CA MET A 83 -1.67 -2.78 6.07
C MET A 83 -1.77 -1.72 7.17
N ASP A 84 -1.42 -2.06 8.40
CA ASP A 84 -1.63 -1.22 9.58
C ASP A 84 -0.52 -0.18 9.75
N ARG A 85 0.73 -0.51 9.39
CA ARG A 85 1.89 0.38 9.60
C ARG A 85 2.27 1.21 8.38
N PHE A 86 1.84 0.83 7.18
CA PHE A 86 2.12 1.59 5.96
C PHE A 86 0.84 2.08 5.27
N VAL A 87 -0.06 1.17 4.87
CA VAL A 87 -1.25 1.54 4.09
C VAL A 87 -2.17 2.49 4.85
N ALA A 88 -2.54 2.14 6.09
CA ALA A 88 -3.44 2.95 6.90
C ALA A 88 -2.89 4.36 7.19
N PRO A 89 -1.62 4.56 7.59
CA PRO A 89 -1.05 5.90 7.76
C PRO A 89 -1.02 6.73 6.48
N VAL A 90 -0.69 6.13 5.32
CA VAL A 90 -0.71 6.84 4.03
C VAL A 90 -2.13 7.31 3.70
N MET A 91 -3.11 6.41 3.80
CA MET A 91 -4.51 6.71 3.51
C MET A 91 -5.09 7.75 4.48
N TYR A 92 -4.86 7.60 5.78
CA TYR A 92 -5.35 8.52 6.80
C TYR A 92 -4.80 9.93 6.57
N ARG A 93 -3.50 10.08 6.33
CA ARG A 93 -2.91 11.40 6.07
C ARG A 93 -3.42 12.01 4.78
N ASN A 94 -3.53 11.21 3.72
CA ASN A 94 -4.06 11.68 2.44
C ASN A 94 -5.51 12.20 2.53
N LEU A 95 -6.31 11.60 3.40
CA LEU A 95 -7.72 11.95 3.60
C LEU A 95 -7.93 13.13 4.54
N PHE A 96 -7.16 13.19 5.63
CA PHE A 96 -7.49 14.05 6.77
C PHE A 96 -6.43 15.12 7.09
N GLN A 97 -5.25 15.09 6.47
CA GLN A 97 -4.23 16.11 6.69
C GLN A 97 -4.15 17.10 5.54
N SER A 98 -3.96 18.37 5.89
CA SER A 98 -3.73 19.46 4.94
C SER A 98 -2.32 19.43 4.35
N GLU A 99 -1.35 18.90 5.10
CA GLU A 99 0.04 18.77 4.65
C GLU A 99 0.28 17.35 4.09
N PRO A 100 0.82 17.23 2.86
CA PRO A 100 1.12 15.93 2.27
C PRO A 100 2.23 15.23 3.04
N MET A 101 2.09 13.92 3.24
CA MET A 101 3.20 13.08 3.72
C MET A 101 4.36 13.18 2.72
N SER A 102 5.61 13.21 3.20
CA SER A 102 6.78 13.15 2.31
C SER A 102 7.06 11.71 1.87
N ALA A 103 7.63 11.55 0.67
CA ALA A 103 8.08 10.25 0.17
C ALA A 103 9.13 9.60 1.10
N GLU A 104 9.97 10.42 1.75
CA GLU A 104 10.95 9.94 2.74
C GLU A 104 10.26 9.34 3.98
N ARG A 105 9.17 9.96 4.45
CA ARG A 105 8.39 9.42 5.56
C ARG A 105 7.69 8.12 5.17
N ALA A 106 7.15 8.03 3.97
CA ALA A 106 6.55 6.81 3.44
C ALA A 106 7.60 5.67 3.37
N ARG A 107 8.80 5.96 2.86
CA ARG A 107 9.92 5.01 2.82
C ARG A 107 10.33 4.53 4.23
N ALA A 108 10.36 5.43 5.21
CA ALA A 108 10.64 5.06 6.60
C ALA A 108 9.54 4.17 7.22
N LEU A 109 8.27 4.38 6.87
CA LEU A 109 7.17 3.53 7.36
C LEU A 109 7.28 2.11 6.80
N ILE A 110 7.50 1.95 5.50
CA ILE A 110 7.65 0.61 4.91
C ILE A 110 8.93 -0.09 5.41
N GLN A 111 10.03 0.65 5.59
CA GLN A 111 11.24 0.10 6.20
C GLN A 111 10.97 -0.46 7.61
N SER A 112 10.19 0.25 8.42
CA SER A 112 9.85 -0.23 9.76
C SER A 112 8.98 -1.50 9.76
N CYS A 113 8.29 -1.81 8.67
CA CYS A 113 7.60 -3.09 8.53
C CYS A 113 8.62 -4.23 8.38
N LEU A 114 9.67 -4.02 7.59
CA LEU A 114 10.74 -5.00 7.36
C LEU A 114 11.56 -5.24 8.63
N ASP A 115 11.88 -4.18 9.38
CA ASP A 115 12.73 -4.26 10.58
C ASP A 115 12.09 -5.01 11.75
N ASN A 116 10.76 -5.15 11.77
CA ASN A 116 10.00 -5.86 12.82
C ASN A 116 9.46 -7.21 12.34
N SER A 117 10.10 -7.82 11.35
CA SER A 117 9.78 -9.17 10.88
C SER A 117 10.44 -10.21 11.79
N ASP A 118 9.91 -10.36 13.01
CA ASP A 118 10.30 -11.44 13.94
C ASP A 118 9.67 -12.80 13.57
#